data_AF-A0A968NR66-F1
#
_entry.id   AF-A0A968NR66-F1
#
_cell.length_a   1.000
_cell.length_b   1.000
_cell.length_c   1.000
_cell.angle_alpha   90.00
_cell.angle_beta   90.00
_cell.angle_gamma   90.00
#
_symmetry.space_group_name_H-M   'P 1'
#
loop_
_entity.id
_entity.type
_entity.pdbx_description
1 polymer ?
#
loop_
_entity_poly.entity_id
_entity_poly.type
_entity_poly.pdbx_seq_one_letter_code
_entity_poly.pdbx_strand_id
1 'polypeptide(L)'
;MYDSALNFSNLNHAAEHILTQGFSGHPRSYKFFTLGECLKLRVEVRCSNFNCSQPEIVLRRDTLRAIVVPFSISNSQSGIAISHMLRMVELRFWLGISTEYALVFEIKLRDDAAYFDSSEHQQDTEGGFTQECCYLTFYPRKDPVQPEILRTDTWDAPPTFNRYTPIESTAPLRLDEQPTQSLPW
;
A
#
# COMPACT_ATOMS: atom_id res chain seq x y z
N MET A 1 -1.60 -35.16 -9.06
CA MET A 1 -1.14 -34.12 -10.00
C MET A 1 -2.36 -33.27 -10.29
N TYR A 2 -2.53 -32.16 -9.57
CA TYR A 2 -3.65 -31.25 -9.77
C TYR A 2 -3.18 -30.17 -10.73
N ASP A 3 -3.69 -30.25 -11.95
CA ASP A 3 -3.44 -29.29 -13.01
C ASP A 3 -4.47 -28.16 -12.86
N SER A 4 -4.15 -27.16 -12.04
CA SER A 4 -4.96 -25.95 -11.93
C SER A 4 -4.57 -25.02 -13.07
N ALA A 5 -5.20 -25.20 -14.22
CA ALA A 5 -5.18 -24.19 -15.28
C ALA A 5 -5.80 -22.90 -14.71
N LEU A 6 -4.94 -21.92 -14.42
CA LEU A 6 -5.36 -20.58 -14.03
C LEU A 6 -6.24 -20.03 -15.16
N ASN A 7 -7.53 -19.87 -14.89
CA ASN A 7 -8.47 -19.32 -15.85
C ASN A 7 -8.30 -17.80 -15.89
N PHE A 8 -7.44 -17.33 -16.80
CA PHE A 8 -7.06 -15.92 -16.98
C PHE A 8 -8.23 -14.98 -17.34
N SER A 9 -9.41 -15.51 -17.67
CA SER A 9 -10.58 -14.71 -18.07
C SER A 9 -11.25 -13.95 -16.92
N ASN A 10 -11.16 -14.44 -15.68
CA ASN A 10 -11.70 -13.73 -14.50
C ASN A 10 -10.71 -12.71 -13.89
N LEU A 11 -9.45 -12.70 -14.31
CA LEU A 11 -8.44 -11.77 -13.83
C LEU A 11 -8.61 -10.36 -14.40
N ASN A 12 -9.26 -10.18 -15.56
CA ASN A 12 -9.24 -8.89 -16.27
C ASN A 12 -10.21 -7.83 -15.71
N HIS A 13 -11.43 -8.17 -15.29
CA HIS A 13 -12.33 -7.20 -14.65
C HIS A 13 -12.01 -6.97 -13.16
N ALA A 14 -11.38 -7.95 -12.52
CA ALA A 14 -10.82 -7.76 -11.19
C ALA A 14 -9.57 -6.87 -11.23
N ALA A 15 -8.71 -7.04 -12.23
CA ALA A 15 -7.47 -6.28 -12.37
C ALA A 15 -7.71 -4.77 -12.54
N GLU A 16 -8.69 -4.36 -13.35
CA GLU A 16 -8.86 -2.94 -13.67
C GLU A 16 -9.26 -2.11 -12.44
N HIS A 17 -10.25 -2.54 -11.66
CA HIS A 17 -10.66 -1.80 -10.46
C HIS A 17 -9.60 -1.83 -9.35
N ILE A 18 -8.83 -2.93 -9.25
CA ILE A 18 -7.72 -3.05 -8.31
C ILE A 18 -6.62 -2.03 -8.65
N LEU A 19 -6.31 -1.89 -9.94
CA LEU A 19 -5.34 -0.94 -10.45
C LEU A 19 -5.81 0.51 -10.24
N THR A 20 -7.09 0.80 -10.47
CA THR A 20 -7.62 2.17 -10.32
C THR A 20 -7.89 2.59 -8.86
N GLN A 21 -8.09 1.65 -7.92
CA GLN A 21 -8.18 2.00 -6.49
C GLN A 21 -6.82 1.98 -5.77
N GLY A 22 -5.79 1.38 -6.38
CA GLY A 22 -4.43 1.34 -5.85
C GLY A 22 -4.20 0.31 -4.73
N PHE A 23 -5.17 -0.58 -4.46
CA PHE A 23 -5.02 -1.68 -3.52
C PHE A 23 -5.97 -2.85 -3.84
N SER A 24 -5.70 -4.02 -3.28
CA SER A 24 -6.66 -5.12 -3.16
C SER A 24 -6.53 -5.76 -1.78
N GLY A 25 -7.57 -6.46 -1.33
CA GLY A 25 -7.48 -7.27 -0.13
C GLY A 25 -8.64 -7.11 0.82
N HIS A 26 -8.43 -7.70 1.99
CA HIS A 26 -9.41 -7.91 3.04
C HIS A 26 -8.86 -7.30 4.34
N PRO A 27 -9.70 -6.96 5.34
CA PRO A 27 -9.29 -6.38 6.63
C PRO A 27 -8.20 -7.06 7.45
N ARG A 28 -7.52 -8.11 6.96
CA ARG A 28 -6.37 -8.75 7.62
C ARG A 28 -5.12 -8.85 6.73
N SER A 29 -5.27 -8.59 5.43
CA SER A 29 -4.23 -8.80 4.43
C SER A 29 -4.55 -7.95 3.21
N TYR A 30 -3.66 -7.00 2.93
CA TYR A 30 -3.78 -6.08 1.79
C TYR A 30 -2.55 -6.15 0.91
N LYS A 31 -2.78 -5.96 -0.39
CA LYS A 31 -1.76 -5.62 -1.38
C LYS A 31 -1.98 -4.17 -1.78
N PHE A 32 -0.95 -3.35 -1.62
CA PHE A 32 -0.95 -1.97 -2.11
C PHE A 32 -0.07 -1.88 -3.35
N PHE A 33 -0.51 -1.12 -4.33
CA PHE A 33 0.20 -0.94 -5.59
C PHE A 33 1.00 0.35 -5.56
N THR A 34 2.24 0.27 -6.05
CA THR A 34 3.15 1.41 -6.28
C THR A 34 2.60 2.34 -7.37
N LEU A 35 3.25 3.48 -7.60
CA LEU A 35 2.81 4.42 -8.65
C LEU A 35 3.03 3.85 -10.07
N GLY A 36 4.07 3.04 -10.23
CA GLY A 36 4.42 2.33 -11.46
C GLY A 36 5.41 1.20 -11.18
N GLU A 37 6.26 0.87 -12.15
CA GLU A 37 7.36 -0.07 -11.92
C GLU A 37 8.43 0.54 -11.00
N CYS A 38 8.56 -0.03 -9.80
CA CYS A 38 9.45 0.45 -8.74
C CYS A 38 10.60 -0.53 -8.51
N LEU A 39 11.85 -0.09 -8.71
CA LEU A 39 13.04 -0.94 -8.55
C LEU A 39 13.55 -1.00 -7.10
N LYS A 40 13.37 0.07 -6.32
CA LYS A 40 13.59 0.00 -4.86
C LYS A 40 12.49 0.70 -4.11
N LEU A 41 12.05 -0.01 -3.07
CA LEU A 41 10.96 0.41 -2.20
C LEU A 41 11.52 0.54 -0.78
N ARG A 42 11.38 1.73 -0.19
CA ARG A 42 11.56 1.90 1.25
C ARG A 42 10.21 1.81 1.92
N VAL A 43 10.05 0.86 2.83
CA VAL A 43 8.82 0.73 3.63
C VAL A 43 9.10 1.17 5.05
N GLU A 44 8.27 2.07 5.58
CA GLU A 44 8.30 2.47 6.97
C GLU A 44 6.96 2.20 7.64
N VAL A 45 7.00 1.55 8.80
CA VAL A 45 5.83 1.16 9.58
C VAL A 45 5.73 2.02 10.82
N ARG A 46 4.56 2.58 11.09
CA ARG A 46 4.28 3.36 12.30
C ARG A 46 2.94 2.99 12.90
N CYS A 47 2.82 3.09 14.22
CA CYS A 47 1.53 3.17 14.91
C CYS A 47 1.35 4.61 15.38
N SER A 48 0.19 5.20 15.10
CA SER A 48 -0.15 6.54 15.59
C SER A 48 -0.30 6.55 17.12
N ASN A 49 -0.17 7.74 17.71
CA ASN A 49 -0.02 8.00 19.14
C ASN A 49 -0.72 6.99 20.07
N PHE A 50 0.09 6.28 20.85
CA PHE A 50 -0.35 5.18 21.69
C PHE A 50 -1.38 5.57 22.76
N ASN A 51 -1.48 6.86 23.07
CA ASN A 51 -2.32 7.38 24.15
C ASN A 51 -3.69 7.89 23.69
N CYS A 52 -4.01 7.80 22.39
CA CYS A 52 -5.31 8.22 21.86
C CYS A 52 -6.02 7.02 21.19
N SER A 53 -7.26 6.76 21.59
CA SER A 53 -8.03 5.62 21.04
C SER A 53 -8.69 5.90 19.68
N GLN A 54 -8.76 7.17 19.26
CA GLN A 54 -9.29 7.59 17.95
C GLN A 54 -8.51 8.79 17.41
N PRO A 55 -7.21 8.64 17.11
CA PRO A 55 -6.41 9.73 16.57
C PRO A 55 -6.90 10.13 15.18
N GLU A 56 -6.94 11.43 14.92
CA GLU A 56 -7.17 11.99 13.60
C GLU A 56 -6.10 11.47 12.61
N ILE A 57 -6.51 11.20 11.37
CA ILE A 57 -5.57 10.82 10.31
C ILE A 57 -4.88 12.08 9.82
N VAL A 58 -3.56 12.12 9.93
CA VAL A 58 -2.74 13.22 9.42
C VAL A 58 -1.79 12.68 8.37
N LEU A 59 -1.97 13.12 7.12
CA LEU A 59 -1.09 12.77 6.01
C LEU A 59 0.21 13.58 6.06
N ARG A 60 1.32 13.00 5.58
CA ARG A 60 2.54 13.79 5.35
C ARG A 60 2.31 14.82 4.24
N ARG A 61 3.04 15.93 4.32
CA ARG A 61 2.87 17.05 3.38
C ARG A 61 3.21 16.66 1.95
N ASP A 62 4.26 15.87 1.79
CA ASP A 62 4.85 15.38 0.54
C ASP A 62 4.24 14.07 0.03
N THR A 63 3.17 13.58 0.68
CA THR A 63 2.46 12.38 0.20
C THR A 63 1.83 12.64 -1.16
N LEU A 64 2.12 11.78 -2.14
CA LEU A 64 1.55 11.85 -3.49
C LEU A 64 0.22 11.12 -3.57
N ARG A 65 0.15 9.94 -2.95
CA ARG A 65 -1.03 9.06 -2.92
C ARG A 65 -1.28 8.60 -1.50
N ALA A 66 -2.54 8.64 -1.05
CA ALA A 66 -2.91 8.11 0.25
C ALA A 66 -4.24 7.35 0.19
N ILE A 67 -4.25 6.15 0.77
CA ILE A 67 -5.42 5.27 0.85
C ILE A 67 -5.57 4.85 2.31
N VAL A 68 -6.80 4.86 2.82
CA VAL A 68 -7.14 4.25 4.10
C VAL A 68 -7.99 3.01 3.89
N VAL A 69 -7.71 1.96 4.65
CA VAL A 69 -8.49 0.72 4.68
C VAL A 69 -8.69 0.26 6.13
N PRO A 70 -9.78 -0.47 6.44
CA PRO A 70 -9.92 -1.12 7.74
C PRO A 70 -8.90 -2.24 7.89
N PHE A 71 -8.23 -2.34 9.04
CA PHE A 71 -7.27 -3.41 9.32
C PHE A 71 -7.48 -3.96 10.73
N SER A 72 -7.53 -5.29 10.83
CA SER A 72 -7.83 -6.04 12.04
C SER A 72 -6.73 -7.07 12.29
N ILE A 73 -6.37 -7.24 13.55
CA ILE A 73 -5.45 -8.29 14.01
C ILE A 73 -6.16 -9.18 15.03
N SER A 74 -5.80 -10.46 15.04
CA SER A 74 -6.45 -11.49 15.86
C SER A 74 -6.41 -11.19 17.35
N ASN A 75 -5.30 -10.61 17.81
CA ASN A 75 -5.10 -10.13 19.17
C ASN A 75 -4.09 -8.98 19.17
N SER A 76 -4.09 -8.14 20.22
CA SER A 76 -3.17 -6.99 20.36
C SER A 76 -1.69 -7.39 20.45
N GLN A 77 -1.44 -8.69 20.61
CA GLN A 77 -0.12 -9.30 20.69
C GLN A 77 0.40 -9.81 19.33
N SER A 78 -0.40 -9.72 18.29
CA SER A 78 -0.06 -10.22 16.96
C SER A 78 0.87 -9.24 16.27
N GLY A 79 1.91 -9.77 15.62
CA GLY A 79 2.75 -9.01 14.71
C GLY A 79 2.10 -8.88 13.33
N ILE A 80 2.44 -7.83 12.60
CA ILE A 80 2.17 -7.77 11.16
C ILE A 80 3.29 -8.47 10.38
N ALA A 81 3.03 -8.85 9.13
CA ALA A 81 4.04 -9.32 8.20
C ALA A 81 3.95 -8.49 6.92
N ILE A 82 5.11 -8.19 6.31
CA ILE A 82 5.18 -7.40 5.09
C ILE A 82 5.92 -8.23 4.04
N SER A 83 5.35 -8.30 2.85
CA SER A 83 5.98 -8.98 1.72
C SER A 83 5.95 -8.05 0.52
N HIS A 84 7.07 -7.98 -0.19
CA HIS A 84 7.10 -7.41 -1.54
C HIS A 84 7.42 -8.53 -2.52
N MET A 85 7.02 -8.37 -3.78
CA MET A 85 7.10 -9.40 -4.84
C MET A 85 8.50 -10.01 -5.03
N LEU A 86 9.55 -9.32 -4.57
CA LEU A 86 10.94 -9.75 -4.73
C LEU A 86 11.56 -10.39 -3.47
N ARG A 87 11.09 -10.06 -2.26
CA ARG A 87 11.50 -10.76 -1.02
C ARG A 87 10.39 -10.74 0.04
N MET A 88 10.23 -11.86 0.73
CA MET A 88 9.45 -11.90 1.96
C MET A 88 10.30 -11.27 3.08
N VAL A 89 9.82 -10.19 3.71
CA VAL A 89 10.49 -9.58 4.87
C VAL A 89 9.53 -9.62 6.05
N GLU A 90 9.56 -10.72 6.80
CA GLU A 90 8.72 -10.85 7.99
C GLU A 90 9.21 -9.91 9.10
N LEU A 91 8.53 -8.77 9.27
CA LEU A 91 8.80 -7.82 10.35
C LEU A 91 7.65 -7.83 11.35
N ARG A 92 7.85 -8.49 12.49
CA ARG A 92 6.86 -8.53 13.56
C ARG A 92 6.87 -7.22 14.35
N PHE A 93 5.96 -6.32 14.01
CA PHE A 93 5.69 -5.11 14.78
C PHE A 93 4.51 -5.31 15.72
N TRP A 94 4.71 -5.01 17.00
CA TRP A 94 3.65 -5.05 18.01
C TRP A 94 2.86 -3.74 17.96
N LEU A 95 1.58 -3.82 17.55
CA LEU A 95 0.69 -2.66 17.48
C LEU A 95 0.00 -2.35 18.82
N GLY A 96 0.03 -3.30 19.77
CA GLY A 96 0.02 -3.10 21.22
C GLY A 96 -1.26 -2.58 21.92
N ILE A 97 -2.19 -1.96 21.21
CA ILE A 97 -3.25 -1.15 21.85
C ILE A 97 -4.66 -1.50 21.40
N SER A 98 -4.80 -2.05 20.20
CA SER A 98 -6.09 -2.37 19.61
C SER A 98 -6.00 -3.69 18.86
N THR A 99 -7.16 -4.23 18.52
CA THR A 99 -7.28 -5.25 17.48
C THR A 99 -7.79 -4.65 16.17
N GLU A 100 -8.32 -3.44 16.21
CA GLU A 100 -8.94 -2.74 15.08
C GLU A 100 -8.22 -1.41 14.81
N TYR A 101 -7.91 -1.20 13.54
CA TYR A 101 -7.12 -0.08 13.04
C TYR A 101 -7.68 0.45 11.73
N ALA A 102 -7.47 1.74 11.48
CA ALA A 102 -7.41 2.27 10.12
C ALA A 102 -5.96 2.17 9.68
N LEU A 103 -5.70 1.39 8.63
CA LEU A 103 -4.39 1.33 7.99
C LEU A 103 -4.35 2.38 6.88
N VAL A 104 -3.48 3.36 7.06
CA VAL A 104 -3.20 4.38 6.05
C VAL A 104 -1.93 3.99 5.33
N PHE A 105 -2.04 3.83 4.01
CA PHE A 105 -0.93 3.63 3.09
C PHE A 105 -0.66 4.93 2.35
N GLU A 106 0.56 5.44 2.47
CA GLU A 106 1.01 6.66 1.79
C GLU A 106 2.19 6.32 0.88
N ILE A 107 2.18 6.84 -0.35
CA ILE A 107 3.33 6.82 -1.25
C ILE A 107 3.85 8.23 -1.44
N LYS A 108 5.17 8.37 -1.44
CA LYS A 108 5.86 9.51 -2.04
C LYS A 108 7.03 9.05 -2.91
N LEU A 109 7.47 9.91 -3.81
CA LEU A 109 8.76 9.72 -4.47
C LEU A 109 9.89 9.93 -3.48
N ARG A 110 10.98 9.19 -3.69
CA ARG A 110 12.20 9.35 -2.94
C ARG A 110 12.92 10.62 -3.40
N ASP A 111 13.20 11.50 -2.45
CA ASP A 111 13.79 12.82 -2.67
C ASP A 111 14.98 13.10 -1.72
N ASP A 112 15.56 12.07 -1.10
CA ASP A 112 16.72 12.23 -0.22
C ASP A 112 18.04 12.40 -0.99
N ALA A 113 18.98 13.15 -0.41
CA ALA A 113 20.30 13.39 -1.01
C ALA A 113 21.04 12.10 -1.35
N ALA A 114 20.92 11.06 -0.53
CA ALA A 114 21.55 9.76 -0.80
C ALA A 114 20.98 9.09 -2.05
N TYR A 115 19.75 9.41 -2.47
CA TYR A 115 19.21 8.99 -3.76
C TYR A 115 19.80 9.81 -4.91
N PHE A 116 19.75 11.14 -4.84
CA PHE A 116 20.27 12.01 -5.91
C PHE A 116 21.76 11.82 -6.18
N ASP A 117 22.55 11.54 -5.14
CA ASP A 117 23.99 11.33 -5.24
C ASP A 117 24.37 9.90 -5.68
N SER A 118 23.40 9.01 -5.85
CA SER A 118 23.65 7.62 -6.26
C SER A 118 23.81 7.50 -7.78
N SER A 119 24.74 6.65 -8.23
CA SER A 119 24.86 6.28 -9.65
C SER A 119 23.60 5.62 -10.22
N GLU A 120 22.74 5.12 -9.34
CA GLU A 120 21.48 4.46 -9.67
C GLU A 120 20.40 5.46 -10.09
N HIS A 121 20.44 6.70 -9.58
CA HIS A 121 19.50 7.74 -9.97
C HIS A 121 19.53 8.04 -11.48
N GLN A 122 20.72 8.07 -12.09
CA GLN A 122 20.87 8.31 -13.53
C GLN A 122 20.28 7.15 -14.36
N GLN A 123 20.53 5.89 -13.96
CA GLN A 123 20.03 4.71 -14.67
C GLN A 123 18.51 4.55 -14.55
N ASP A 124 17.95 4.79 -13.37
CA ASP A 124 16.51 4.66 -13.12
C ASP A 124 15.71 5.74 -13.87
N THR A 125 16.24 6.97 -13.95
CA THR A 125 15.61 8.09 -14.66
C THR A 125 15.55 7.84 -16.17
N GLU A 126 16.60 7.27 -16.76
CA GLU A 126 16.60 6.86 -18.18
C GLU A 126 15.68 5.68 -18.46
N GLY A 127 15.53 4.77 -17.49
CA GLY A 127 14.68 3.58 -17.59
C GLY A 127 13.20 3.82 -17.31
N GLY A 128 12.81 4.98 -16.76
CA GLY A 128 11.43 5.28 -16.36
C GLY A 128 10.97 4.57 -15.09
N PHE A 129 11.87 4.08 -14.25
CA PHE A 129 11.52 3.38 -13.00
C PHE A 129 11.37 4.36 -11.83
N THR A 130 10.42 4.08 -10.93
CA THR A 130 10.24 4.89 -9.72
C THR A 130 11.09 4.40 -8.56
N GLN A 131 11.39 5.33 -7.67
CA GLN A 131 12.00 5.09 -6.37
C GLN A 131 11.05 5.66 -5.33
N GLU A 132 10.45 4.79 -4.53
CA GLU A 132 9.29 5.15 -3.71
C GLU A 132 9.57 4.92 -2.21
N CYS A 133 9.05 5.84 -1.40
CA CYS A 133 8.92 5.64 0.04
C CYS A 133 7.44 5.38 0.36
N CYS A 134 7.16 4.19 0.87
CA CYS A 134 5.84 3.77 1.31
C CYS A 134 5.75 3.82 2.84
N TYR A 135 4.70 4.44 3.35
CA TYR A 135 4.42 4.50 4.78
C TYR A 135 3.16 3.72 5.09
N LEU A 136 3.26 2.81 6.05
CA LEU A 136 2.13 2.08 6.62
C LEU A 136 1.90 2.62 8.03
N THR A 137 0.86 3.44 8.20
CA THR A 137 0.52 4.02 9.50
C THR A 137 -0.76 3.42 10.03
N PHE A 138 -0.67 2.77 11.19
CA PHE A 138 -1.80 2.16 11.88
C PHE A 138 -2.42 3.15 12.87
N TYR A 139 -3.68 3.49 12.66
CA TYR A 139 -4.45 4.35 13.55
C TYR A 139 -5.44 3.51 14.35
N PRO A 140 -5.34 3.39 15.68
CA PRO A 140 -6.33 2.68 16.48
C PRO A 140 -7.75 3.20 16.21
N ARG A 141 -8.71 2.29 16.09
CA ARG A 141 -10.12 2.63 15.87
C ARG A 141 -11.02 1.83 16.79
N LYS A 142 -12.12 2.46 17.21
CA LYS A 142 -13.26 1.80 17.85
C LYS A 142 -14.38 1.54 16.83
N ASP A 143 -14.54 2.46 15.90
CA ASP A 143 -15.58 2.41 14.87
C ASP A 143 -15.03 1.85 13.55
N PRO A 144 -15.84 1.12 12.78
CA PRO A 144 -15.44 0.61 11.47
C PRO A 144 -15.07 1.74 10.53
N VAL A 145 -13.95 1.60 9.84
CA VAL A 145 -13.52 2.52 8.78
C VAL A 145 -13.87 1.93 7.43
N GLN A 146 -14.49 2.71 6.56
CA GLN A 146 -14.69 2.35 5.17
C GLN A 146 -13.41 2.64 4.37
N PRO A 147 -13.07 1.81 3.37
CA PRO A 147 -11.95 2.12 2.51
C PRO A 147 -12.19 3.42 1.75
N GLU A 148 -11.18 4.29 1.71
CA GLU A 148 -11.27 5.63 1.09
C GLU A 148 -9.92 6.06 0.51
N ILE A 149 -9.94 6.77 -0.62
CA ILE A 149 -8.77 7.46 -1.17
C ILE A 149 -8.69 8.84 -0.50
N LEU A 150 -7.77 8.99 0.44
CA LEU A 150 -7.55 10.24 1.18
C LEU A 150 -6.82 11.29 0.33
N ARG A 151 -6.04 10.85 -0.68
CA ARG A 151 -5.36 11.71 -1.63
C ARG A 151 -5.14 10.96 -2.94
N THR A 152 -5.70 11.49 -4.03
CA THR A 152 -5.37 11.09 -5.40
C THR A 152 -3.99 11.61 -5.79
N ASP A 153 -3.40 11.03 -6.84
CA ASP A 153 -2.09 11.41 -7.34
C ASP A 153 -2.00 12.91 -7.64
N THR A 154 -1.24 13.64 -6.84
CA THR A 154 -0.97 15.07 -7.05
C THR A 154 0.20 15.24 -8.00
N TRP A 155 -0.11 15.36 -9.30
CA TRP A 155 0.84 15.75 -10.34
C TRP A 155 0.33 16.95 -11.14
N ASP A 156 1.23 17.85 -11.54
CA ASP A 156 0.89 18.93 -12.49
C ASP A 156 0.72 18.38 -13.93
N ALA A 157 1.39 17.28 -14.24
CA ALA A 157 1.25 16.52 -15.48
C ALA A 157 1.57 15.03 -15.21
N PRO A 158 1.01 14.08 -15.97
CA PRO A 158 1.30 12.66 -15.78
C PRO A 158 2.81 12.38 -15.84
N PRO A 159 3.38 11.64 -14.87
CA PRO A 159 4.80 11.33 -14.86
C PRO A 159 5.16 10.36 -15.99
N THR A 160 6.41 10.39 -16.43
CA THR A 160 6.94 9.54 -17.50
C THR A 160 7.37 8.15 -17.01
N PHE A 161 6.78 7.66 -15.92
CA PHE A 161 7.16 6.36 -15.35
C PHE A 161 6.61 5.21 -16.20
N ASN A 162 7.38 4.12 -16.26
CA ASN A 162 6.93 2.89 -16.87
C ASN A 162 5.70 2.37 -16.14
N ARG A 163 4.63 2.16 -16.92
CA ARG A 163 3.35 1.63 -16.45
C ARG A 163 2.75 2.43 -15.28
N TYR A 164 2.96 3.75 -15.29
CA TYR A 164 2.24 4.64 -14.38
C TYR A 164 0.74 4.39 -14.48
N THR A 165 0.10 4.11 -13.35
CA THR A 165 -1.33 3.85 -13.27
C THR A 165 -1.96 4.86 -12.32
N PRO A 166 -2.72 5.84 -12.82
CA PRO A 166 -3.41 6.80 -11.98
C PRO A 166 -4.51 6.10 -11.17
N ILE A 167 -4.72 6.55 -9.94
CA ILE A 167 -5.90 6.14 -9.17
C ILE A 167 -7.07 7.08 -9.39
N GLU A 168 -8.27 6.52 -9.42
CA GLU A 168 -9.51 7.26 -9.57
C GLU A 168 -10.30 7.26 -8.27
N SER A 169 -10.88 8.41 -7.91
CA SER A 169 -11.76 8.54 -6.74
C SER A 169 -13.17 7.99 -7.02
N THR A 170 -13.26 6.79 -7.62
CA THR A 170 -14.55 6.14 -7.88
C THR A 170 -14.98 5.34 -6.66
N ALA A 171 -15.88 5.91 -5.86
CA ALA A 171 -16.55 5.22 -4.76
C ALA A 171 -17.73 4.35 -5.26
N PRO A 172 -18.06 3.23 -4.58
CA PRO A 172 -17.39 2.68 -3.41
C PRO A 172 -16.16 1.83 -3.76
N LEU A 173 -15.08 1.97 -2.98
CA LEU A 173 -13.91 1.11 -3.08
C LEU A 173 -14.26 -0.31 -2.60
N ARG A 174 -13.67 -1.32 -3.23
CA ARG A 174 -14.06 -2.72 -3.02
C ARG A 174 -13.01 -3.44 -2.18
N LEU A 175 -13.50 -4.22 -1.21
CA LEU A 175 -12.71 -5.17 -0.44
C LEU A 175 -12.94 -6.58 -0.97
N ASP A 176 -11.91 -7.41 -0.92
CA ASP A 176 -12.02 -8.83 -1.27
C ASP A 176 -12.85 -9.57 -0.21
N GLU A 177 -13.65 -10.55 -0.65
CA GLU A 177 -14.48 -11.37 0.26
C GLU A 177 -13.65 -12.25 1.20
N GLN A 178 -12.42 -12.59 0.83
CA GLN A 178 -11.52 -13.45 1.60
C GLN A 178 -10.15 -12.79 1.77
N PRO A 179 -9.39 -13.15 2.83
CA PRO A 179 -7.99 -12.75 2.99
C PRO A 179 -7.20 -13.02 1.71
N THR A 180 -6.43 -12.03 1.28
CA THR A 180 -5.55 -12.18 0.12
C THR A 180 -4.67 -13.40 0.32
N GLN A 181 -4.88 -14.46 -0.47
CA GLN A 181 -4.00 -15.62 -0.46
C GLN A 181 -2.60 -15.13 -0.87
N SER A 182 -1.58 -15.58 -0.13
CA SER A 182 -0.20 -15.52 -0.62
C SER A 182 -0.21 -16.15 -2.01
N LEU A 183 0.25 -15.42 -3.03
CA LEU A 183 0.35 -15.98 -4.37
C LEU A 183 1.13 -17.29 -4.28
N PRO A 184 0.65 -18.40 -4.87
CA PRO A 184 1.44 -19.60 -4.96
C PRO A 184 2.67 -19.25 -5.79
N TRP A 185 3.84 -19.45 -5.21
CA TRP A 185 5.12 -19.37 -5.91
C TRP A 185 5.27 -20.60 -6.80
#